data_AF-T1ANX0-F1
#
_entry.id   AF-T1ANX0-F1
#
_cell.length_a   1.000
_cell.length_b   1.000
_cell.length_c   1.000
_cell.angle_alpha   90.00
_cell.angle_beta   90.00
_cell.angle_gamma   90.00
#
_symmetry.space_group_name_H-M   'P 1'
#
loop_
_entity.id
_entity.type
_entity.pdbx_description
1 polymer ?
#
loop_
_entity_poly.entity_id
_entity_poly.type
_entity_poly.pdbx_seq_one_letter_code
_entity_poly.pdbx_strand_id
1 'polypeptide(L)'
;MTAFVGRTLKGPLSRAVPVASFTEFQQIFGGLWQPSSLSYAVEQFFASGGGQALVVRVANGGHAPTVTLPSGSEALRLAGLQPGSREYLRASVDYDGIAESEGLFNLVLQRVRAAGSERVEDQEIFRRVSLQTDSERFIVDVLQRSQLARVVAPLPQRRPDRTGPGAGWVHGRLRCVEFRWR
;
A
#
# COMPACT_ATOMS: atom_id res chain seq x y z
N MET A 1 27.32 7.43 10.86
CA MET A 1 25.97 7.14 10.33
C MET A 1 25.99 7.52 8.86
N THR A 2 25.54 6.63 7.98
CA THR A 2 25.58 6.83 6.51
C THR A 2 24.15 6.90 5.95
N ALA A 3 23.93 7.59 4.84
CA ALA A 3 22.63 7.63 4.17
C ALA A 3 22.73 7.16 2.71
N PHE A 4 21.76 6.35 2.28
CA PHE A 4 21.64 5.84 0.92
C PHE A 4 20.27 6.20 0.35
N VAL A 5 20.24 6.77 -0.86
CA VAL A 5 19.02 7.15 -1.59
C VAL A 5 19.03 6.47 -2.95
N GLY A 6 17.95 5.76 -3.29
CA GLY A 6 17.94 4.95 -4.52
C GLY A 6 16.72 4.04 -4.63
N ARG A 7 16.67 3.25 -5.70
CA ARG A 7 15.55 2.32 -5.95
C ARG A 7 15.69 1.07 -5.06
N THR A 8 14.58 0.51 -4.60
CA THR A 8 14.55 -0.81 -3.94
C THR A 8 13.33 -1.61 -4.39
N LEU A 9 13.43 -2.93 -4.24
CA LEU A 9 12.44 -3.91 -4.71
C LEU A 9 11.07 -3.71 -4.04
N LYS A 10 11.06 -3.42 -2.74
CA LYS A 10 9.90 -3.04 -1.94
C LYS A 10 10.30 -2.04 -0.84
N GLY A 11 9.39 -1.73 0.09
CA GLY A 11 9.67 -0.94 1.30
C GLY A 11 9.25 0.54 1.19
N PRO A 12 9.22 1.27 2.32
CA PRO A 12 8.61 2.60 2.40
C PRO A 12 9.18 3.61 1.40
N LEU A 13 8.32 4.13 0.51
CA LEU A 13 8.70 5.16 -0.47
C LEU A 13 8.92 6.52 0.22
N SER A 14 9.94 7.26 -0.20
CA SER A 14 10.22 8.66 0.21
C SER A 14 10.34 8.88 1.72
N ARG A 15 10.55 7.81 2.49
CA ARG A 15 10.73 7.82 3.94
C ARG A 15 12.12 7.28 4.26
N ALA A 16 12.85 7.99 5.12
CA ALA A 16 14.09 7.47 5.69
C ALA A 16 13.76 6.37 6.71
N VAL A 17 14.36 5.19 6.53
CA VAL A 17 14.27 4.07 7.47
C VAL A 17 15.69 3.74 7.94
N PRO A 18 15.96 3.75 9.25
CA PRO A 18 17.24 3.25 9.78
C PRO A 18 17.30 1.74 9.63
N VAL A 19 18.49 1.22 9.30
CA VAL A 19 18.82 -0.20 9.33
C VAL A 19 20.22 -0.39 9.95
N ALA A 20 20.36 -1.42 10.77
CA ALA A 20 21.58 -1.80 11.48
C ALA A 20 22.24 -3.08 10.89
N SER A 21 21.61 -3.72 9.90
CA SER A 21 22.20 -4.87 9.19
C SER A 21 21.71 -4.99 7.74
N PHE A 22 22.46 -5.73 6.93
CA PHE A 22 22.00 -6.08 5.58
C PHE A 22 20.78 -7.02 5.61
N THR A 23 20.65 -7.89 6.62
CA THR A 23 19.47 -8.76 6.80
C THR A 23 18.20 -7.94 7.04
N GLU A 24 18.29 -6.87 7.82
CA GLU A 24 17.18 -5.94 8.03
C GLU A 24 16.82 -5.17 6.73
N PHE A 25 17.83 -4.72 5.98
CA PHE A 25 17.62 -4.18 4.64
C PHE A 25 16.94 -5.20 3.68
N GLN A 26 17.33 -6.47 3.72
CA GLN A 26 16.67 -7.53 2.96
C GLN A 26 15.19 -7.69 3.36
N GLN A 27 14.89 -7.70 4.65
CA GLN A 27 13.53 -7.84 5.18
C GLN A 27 12.63 -6.65 4.79
N ILE A 28 13.12 -5.41 4.94
CA ILE A 28 12.34 -4.19 4.69
C ILE A 28 12.27 -3.85 3.21
N PHE A 29 13.41 -3.82 2.52
CA PHE A 29 13.56 -3.27 1.17
C PHE A 29 13.64 -4.31 0.05
N GLY A 30 13.79 -5.60 0.41
CA GLY A 30 13.78 -6.73 -0.52
C GLY A 30 15.16 -7.18 -1.01
N GLY A 31 16.25 -6.62 -0.49
CA GLY A 31 17.62 -7.12 -0.71
C GLY A 31 18.22 -6.76 -2.07
N LEU A 32 19.10 -7.63 -2.58
CA LEU A 32 19.72 -7.46 -3.89
C LEU A 32 18.69 -7.48 -5.02
N TRP A 33 18.78 -6.50 -5.89
CA TRP A 33 17.90 -6.34 -7.04
C TRP A 33 18.68 -5.67 -8.16
N GLN A 34 18.78 -6.33 -9.31
CA GLN A 34 19.69 -5.95 -10.41
C GLN A 34 19.49 -4.49 -10.91
N PRO A 35 18.25 -3.95 -10.99
CA PRO A 35 18.01 -2.53 -11.30
C PRO A 35 18.33 -1.51 -10.18
N SER A 36 19.00 -1.93 -9.09
CA SER A 36 19.39 -1.07 -7.97
C SER A 36 20.87 -1.21 -7.61
N SER A 37 21.65 -0.18 -7.95
CA SER A 37 23.00 0.02 -7.42
C SER A 37 23.02 0.22 -5.90
N LEU A 38 21.96 0.80 -5.31
CA LEU A 38 21.84 0.99 -3.86
C LEU A 38 21.87 -0.34 -3.11
N SER A 39 21.18 -1.38 -3.60
CA SER A 39 21.15 -2.66 -2.89
C SER A 39 22.53 -3.27 -2.71
N TYR A 40 23.39 -3.18 -3.73
CA TYR A 40 24.79 -3.64 -3.66
C TYR A 40 25.67 -2.72 -2.81
N ALA A 41 25.46 -1.39 -2.87
CA ALA A 41 26.20 -0.44 -2.04
C ALA A 41 25.91 -0.62 -0.53
N VAL A 42 24.66 -0.94 -0.17
CA VAL A 42 24.26 -1.25 1.22
C VAL A 42 24.83 -2.60 1.67
N GLU A 43 24.84 -3.62 0.81
CA GLU A 43 25.53 -4.90 1.07
C GLU A 43 27.01 -4.69 1.38
N GLN A 44 27.73 -3.99 0.49
CA GLN A 44 29.16 -3.71 0.63
C GLN A 44 29.47 -2.87 1.87
N PHE A 45 28.61 -1.90 2.22
CA PHE A 45 28.76 -1.11 3.44
C PHE A 45 28.72 -1.98 4.71
N PHE A 46 27.73 -2.88 4.83
CA PHE A 46 27.64 -3.78 5.98
C PHE A 46 28.75 -4.84 5.97
N ALA A 47 29.11 -5.39 4.81
CA ALA A 47 30.25 -6.30 4.67
C ALA A 47 31.60 -5.65 5.04
N SER A 48 31.72 -4.33 4.90
CA SER A 48 32.89 -3.54 5.30
C SER A 48 32.86 -3.08 6.77
N GLY A 49 31.96 -3.64 7.60
CA GLY A 49 31.84 -3.29 9.02
C GLY A 49 31.04 -2.01 9.32
N GLY A 50 30.28 -1.48 8.36
CA GLY A 50 29.42 -0.32 8.57
C GLY A 50 28.28 -0.61 9.54
N GLY A 51 28.20 0.13 10.66
CA GLY A 51 27.27 -0.21 11.76
C GLY A 51 25.80 0.25 11.60
N GLN A 52 25.54 1.39 10.93
CA GLN A 52 24.17 1.90 10.76
C GLN A 52 24.02 2.77 9.51
N ALA A 53 22.96 2.50 8.75
CA ALA A 53 22.57 3.24 7.56
C ALA A 53 21.13 3.78 7.66
N LEU A 54 20.87 4.94 7.07
CA LEU A 54 19.53 5.43 6.73
C LEU A 54 19.28 5.14 5.25
N VAL A 55 18.18 4.47 4.92
CA VAL A 55 17.80 4.14 3.54
C VAL A 55 16.52 4.88 3.16
N VAL A 56 16.56 5.58 2.02
CA VAL A 56 15.39 6.22 1.40
C VAL A 56 15.12 5.58 0.04
N ARG A 57 14.00 4.87 -0.09
CA ARG A 57 13.54 4.34 -1.38
C ARG A 57 12.94 5.46 -2.23
N VAL A 58 13.45 5.62 -3.44
CA VAL A 58 12.84 6.44 -4.50
C VAL A 58 12.35 5.56 -5.65
N ALA A 59 11.31 5.99 -6.36
CA ALA A 59 10.80 5.31 -7.55
C ALA A 59 10.16 6.33 -8.50
N ASN A 60 10.59 6.32 -9.76
CA ASN A 60 10.03 7.17 -10.82
C ASN A 60 9.04 6.36 -11.65
N GLY A 61 7.89 6.94 -11.99
CA GLY A 61 6.95 6.42 -13.01
C GLY A 61 6.26 5.09 -12.72
N GLY A 62 6.45 4.48 -11.54
CA GLY A 62 5.76 3.24 -11.18
C GLY A 62 4.28 3.49 -10.90
N HIS A 63 3.38 2.70 -11.50
CA HIS A 63 1.96 2.75 -11.15
C HIS A 63 1.73 2.20 -9.73
N ALA A 64 0.94 2.93 -8.94
CA ALA A 64 0.33 2.41 -7.74
C ALA A 64 -0.78 1.40 -8.09
N PRO A 65 -0.98 0.33 -7.30
CA PRO A 65 -2.15 -0.53 -7.46
C PRO A 65 -3.41 0.21 -7.00
N THR A 66 -4.47 0.20 -7.83
CA THR A 66 -5.76 0.81 -7.48
C THR A 66 -6.78 -0.26 -7.12
N VAL A 67 -7.22 -0.27 -5.86
CA VAL A 67 -8.36 -1.06 -5.41
C VAL A 67 -9.65 -0.29 -5.74
N THR A 68 -10.69 -0.98 -6.23
CA THR A 68 -11.96 -0.36 -6.66
C THR A 68 -13.12 -1.11 -5.99
N LEU A 69 -13.58 -0.59 -4.85
CA LEU A 69 -14.69 -1.14 -4.09
C LEU A 69 -16.02 -0.71 -4.74
N PRO A 70 -16.90 -1.64 -5.15
CA PRO A 70 -18.22 -1.30 -5.69
C PRO A 70 -19.05 -0.44 -4.73
N SER A 71 -19.97 0.35 -5.28
CA SER A 71 -20.92 1.19 -4.55
C SER A 71 -22.20 1.34 -5.39
N GLY A 72 -22.89 0.23 -5.62
CA GLY A 72 -23.98 0.16 -6.58
C GLY A 72 -23.49 0.42 -8.01
N SER A 73 -23.95 1.51 -8.63
CA SER A 73 -23.49 1.96 -9.96
C SER A 73 -22.17 2.74 -9.94
N GLU A 74 -21.69 3.16 -8.77
CA GLU A 74 -20.44 3.89 -8.58
C GLU A 74 -19.37 2.97 -7.96
N ALA A 75 -18.17 3.52 -7.67
CA ALA A 75 -17.14 2.78 -6.95
C ALA A 75 -16.21 3.71 -6.16
N LEU A 76 -15.91 3.34 -4.92
CA LEU A 76 -14.84 3.94 -4.12
C LEU A 76 -13.49 3.43 -4.64
N ARG A 77 -12.62 4.35 -5.08
CA ARG A 77 -11.28 4.03 -5.57
C ARG A 77 -10.23 4.39 -4.54
N LEU A 78 -9.31 3.46 -4.27
CA LEU A 78 -8.19 3.62 -3.35
C LEU A 78 -6.89 3.32 -4.11
N ALA A 79 -5.97 4.28 -4.19
CA ALA A 79 -4.64 4.09 -4.78
C ALA A 79 -3.61 3.77 -3.69
N GLY A 80 -2.77 2.76 -3.92
CA GLY A 80 -1.69 2.41 -3.02
C GLY A 80 -0.62 3.49 -2.89
N LEU A 81 -0.03 3.64 -1.71
CA LEU A 81 1.06 4.59 -1.48
C LEU A 81 2.39 4.13 -2.10
N GLN A 82 2.62 2.83 -2.23
CA GLN A 82 3.88 2.31 -2.76
C GLN A 82 3.73 1.88 -4.22
N PRO A 83 4.41 2.57 -5.16
CA PRO A 83 4.45 2.14 -6.55
C PRO A 83 5.41 0.94 -6.72
N GLY A 84 5.06 0.03 -7.63
CA GLY A 84 5.90 -1.09 -8.02
C GLY A 84 5.14 -2.33 -8.45
N SER A 85 5.76 -3.14 -9.30
CA SER A 85 5.17 -4.38 -9.85
C SER A 85 4.97 -5.51 -8.84
N ARG A 86 5.36 -5.29 -7.57
CA ARG A 86 5.18 -6.23 -6.44
C ARG A 86 4.34 -5.64 -5.29
N GLU A 87 3.76 -4.45 -5.43
CA GLU A 87 2.75 -3.98 -4.46
C GLU A 87 1.39 -4.57 -4.84
N TYR A 88 0.86 -5.45 -4.00
CA TYR A 88 -0.47 -6.04 -4.19
C TYR A 88 -1.35 -5.65 -3.01
N LEU A 89 -2.35 -4.80 -3.29
CA LEU A 89 -3.33 -4.38 -2.29
C LEU A 89 -4.66 -5.12 -2.45
N ARG A 90 -5.24 -5.40 -1.30
CA ARG A 90 -6.52 -6.08 -1.08
C ARG A 90 -7.32 -5.22 -0.09
N ALA A 91 -8.63 -5.12 -0.27
CA ALA A 91 -9.51 -4.50 0.71
C ALA A 91 -10.78 -5.32 0.91
N SER A 92 -11.42 -5.16 2.07
CA SER A 92 -12.76 -5.66 2.34
C SER A 92 -13.57 -4.63 3.13
N VAL A 93 -14.89 -4.65 2.89
CA VAL A 93 -15.87 -3.78 3.54
C VAL A 93 -16.93 -4.62 4.23
N ASP A 94 -17.23 -4.30 5.48
CA ASP A 94 -18.30 -4.88 6.28
C ASP A 94 -19.11 -3.78 6.99
N TYR A 95 -20.24 -4.15 7.60
CA TYR A 95 -21.10 -3.22 8.36
C TYR A 95 -21.32 -3.71 9.81
N ASP A 96 -20.38 -4.47 10.35
CA ASP A 96 -20.60 -5.15 11.63
C ASP A 96 -20.48 -4.15 12.79
N GLY A 97 -21.54 -4.06 13.60
CA GLY A 97 -21.71 -2.99 14.60
C GLY A 97 -22.13 -1.64 14.00
N ILE A 98 -22.80 -1.63 12.84
CA ILE A 98 -23.27 -0.43 12.15
C ILE A 98 -24.71 -0.62 11.68
N ALA A 99 -25.62 0.27 12.07
CA ALA A 99 -27.00 0.26 11.58
C ALA A 99 -27.08 0.83 10.14
N GLU A 100 -28.07 0.39 9.37
CA GLU A 100 -28.18 0.77 7.95
C GLU A 100 -28.41 2.28 7.75
N SER A 101 -29.17 2.90 8.65
CA SER A 101 -29.45 4.35 8.67
C SER A 101 -28.22 5.23 8.89
N GLU A 102 -27.12 4.70 9.41
CA GLU A 102 -25.92 5.49 9.69
C GLU A 102 -25.11 5.85 8.44
N GLY A 103 -25.28 5.10 7.33
CA GLY A 103 -24.46 5.25 6.12
C GLY A 103 -22.97 4.91 6.29
N LEU A 104 -22.54 4.51 7.49
CA LEU A 104 -21.14 4.15 7.80
C LEU A 104 -20.79 2.73 7.32
N PHE A 105 -19.49 2.44 7.30
CA PHE A 105 -18.95 1.11 7.01
C PHE A 105 -17.63 0.86 7.75
N ASN A 106 -17.24 -0.39 7.93
CA ASN A 106 -15.89 -0.77 8.33
C ASN A 106 -15.07 -1.05 7.05
N LEU A 107 -13.79 -0.65 7.06
CA LEU A 107 -12.85 -0.88 5.97
C LEU A 107 -11.58 -1.56 6.50
N VAL A 108 -11.21 -2.69 5.91
CA VAL A 108 -9.91 -3.34 6.14
C VAL A 108 -9.07 -3.20 4.88
N LEU A 109 -7.84 -2.73 5.02
CA LEU A 109 -6.82 -2.69 3.97
C LEU A 109 -5.72 -3.69 4.28
N GLN A 110 -5.24 -4.42 3.28
CA GLN A 110 -4.17 -5.41 3.41
C GLN A 110 -3.17 -5.27 2.25
N ARG A 111 -1.87 -5.31 2.55
CA ARG A 111 -0.84 -5.70 1.59
C ARG A 111 -0.73 -7.22 1.60
N VAL A 112 -0.72 -7.84 0.43
CA VAL A 112 -0.50 -9.29 0.28
C VAL A 112 0.76 -9.56 -0.55
N ARG A 113 1.40 -10.71 -0.33
CA ARG A 113 2.67 -11.09 -0.97
C ARG A 113 2.61 -11.17 -2.50
N ALA A 114 1.46 -11.58 -3.03
CA ALA A 114 1.18 -11.72 -4.45
C ALA A 114 -0.33 -11.57 -4.70
N ALA A 115 -0.74 -11.23 -5.92
CA ALA A 115 -2.15 -11.30 -6.32
C ALA A 115 -2.69 -12.73 -6.08
N GLY A 116 -3.87 -12.84 -5.48
CA GLY A 116 -4.46 -14.12 -5.08
C GLY A 116 -3.86 -14.77 -3.83
N SER A 117 -2.84 -14.16 -3.19
CA SER A 117 -2.21 -14.75 -2.00
C SER A 117 -2.94 -14.38 -0.71
N GLU A 118 -3.23 -15.39 0.12
CA GLU A 118 -3.75 -15.22 1.47
C GLU A 118 -2.67 -14.76 2.48
N ARG A 119 -1.39 -14.75 2.08
CA ARG A 119 -0.29 -14.24 2.90
C ARG A 119 -0.30 -12.71 2.92
N VAL A 120 -1.00 -12.17 3.89
CA VAL A 120 -0.96 -10.77 4.34
C VAL A 120 0.46 -10.44 4.84
N GLU A 121 1.01 -9.30 4.41
CA GLU A 121 2.29 -8.76 4.90
C GLU A 121 2.11 -7.51 5.79
N ASP A 122 0.97 -6.82 5.65
CA ASP A 122 0.63 -5.58 6.37
C ASP A 122 -0.90 -5.42 6.38
N GLN A 123 -1.48 -4.89 7.45
CA GLN A 123 -2.94 -4.75 7.61
C GLN A 123 -3.32 -3.52 8.43
N GLU A 124 -4.28 -2.75 7.92
CA GLU A 124 -4.89 -1.61 8.61
C GLU A 124 -6.42 -1.80 8.72
N ILE A 125 -6.99 -1.44 9.87
CA ILE A 125 -8.43 -1.55 10.14
C ILE A 125 -8.99 -0.17 10.48
N PHE A 126 -10.00 0.24 9.72
CA PHE A 126 -10.71 1.50 9.90
C PHE A 126 -12.18 1.20 10.21
N ARG A 127 -12.53 1.24 11.51
CA ARG A 127 -13.92 1.09 11.97
C ARG A 127 -14.74 2.33 11.64
N ARG A 128 -16.04 2.15 11.35
CA ARG A 128 -17.06 3.21 11.31
C ARG A 128 -16.57 4.46 10.55
N VAL A 129 -16.28 4.25 9.26
CA VAL A 129 -15.83 5.24 8.27
C VAL A 129 -17.04 5.85 7.57
N SER A 130 -16.96 7.13 7.23
CA SER A 130 -17.98 7.90 6.51
C SER A 130 -17.50 8.37 5.14
N LEU A 131 -18.42 8.61 4.22
CA LEU A 131 -18.18 9.34 2.98
C LEU A 131 -18.62 10.81 3.06
N GLN A 132 -19.30 11.22 4.12
CA GLN A 132 -19.74 12.60 4.32
C GLN A 132 -18.57 13.45 4.81
N THR A 133 -18.38 14.62 4.18
CA THR A 133 -17.23 15.53 4.36
C THR A 133 -17.25 16.31 5.68
N ASP A 134 -18.39 16.33 6.37
CA ASP A 134 -18.62 16.94 7.69
C ASP A 134 -18.32 15.98 8.85
N SER A 135 -18.04 14.71 8.56
CA SER A 135 -17.86 13.66 9.56
C SER A 135 -16.40 13.60 10.07
N GLU A 136 -16.22 13.52 11.39
CA GLU A 136 -14.93 13.16 12.04
C GLU A 136 -14.36 11.81 11.55
N ARG A 137 -15.17 11.01 10.85
CA ARG A 137 -14.83 9.70 10.29
C ARG A 137 -14.73 9.72 8.76
N PHE A 138 -14.67 10.91 8.14
CA PHE A 138 -14.56 11.06 6.69
C PHE A 138 -13.35 10.29 6.13
N ILE A 139 -13.59 9.50 5.08
CA ILE A 139 -12.61 8.52 4.58
C ILE A 139 -11.28 9.15 4.12
N VAL A 140 -11.29 10.36 3.57
CA VAL A 140 -10.07 11.04 3.12
C VAL A 140 -9.13 11.26 4.31
N ASP A 141 -9.65 11.79 5.40
CA ASP A 141 -8.89 12.14 6.60
C ASP A 141 -8.52 10.91 7.43
N VAL A 142 -9.44 9.96 7.56
CA VAL A 142 -9.19 8.67 8.20
C VAL A 142 -8.08 7.88 7.49
N LEU A 143 -7.91 8.05 6.17
CA LEU A 143 -6.82 7.47 5.39
C LEU A 143 -5.57 8.37 5.23
N GLN A 144 -5.57 9.65 5.67
CA GLN A 144 -4.34 10.47 5.66
C GLN A 144 -3.20 9.84 6.47
N ARG A 145 -3.54 9.06 7.51
CA ARG A 145 -2.61 8.30 8.37
C ARG A 145 -2.22 6.92 7.84
N SER A 146 -2.91 6.39 6.82
CA SER A 146 -2.63 5.05 6.25
C SER A 146 -1.22 4.98 5.66
N GLN A 147 -0.54 3.85 5.84
CA GLN A 147 0.71 3.47 5.16
C GLN A 147 0.46 2.61 3.90
N LEU A 148 -0.80 2.22 3.66
CA LEU A 148 -1.21 1.37 2.53
C LEU A 148 -1.79 2.16 1.35
N ALA A 149 -2.79 3.03 1.55
CA ALA A 149 -3.52 3.66 0.44
C ALA A 149 -4.09 5.06 0.74
N ARG A 150 -4.49 5.78 -0.32
CA ARG A 150 -5.27 7.03 -0.26
C ARG A 150 -6.51 6.93 -1.13
N VAL A 151 -7.51 7.76 -0.81
CA VAL A 151 -8.71 7.96 -1.64
C VAL A 151 -8.31 8.55 -3.00
N VAL A 152 -8.97 8.09 -4.06
CA VAL A 152 -8.95 8.71 -5.38
C VAL A 152 -10.35 9.24 -5.69
N ALA A 153 -10.44 10.53 -6.00
CA ALA A 153 -11.70 11.18 -6.38
C ALA A 153 -12.18 10.75 -7.79
N PRO A 154 -13.50 10.83 -8.09
CA PRO A 154 -14.59 11.23 -7.20
C PRO A 154 -14.90 10.16 -6.13
N LEU A 155 -15.49 10.60 -5.01
CA LEU A 155 -16.14 9.71 -4.05
C LEU A 155 -17.54 9.34 -4.55
N PRO A 156 -18.03 8.12 -4.30
CA PRO A 156 -19.42 7.75 -4.55
C PRO A 156 -20.37 8.40 -3.54
N GLN A 157 -21.64 8.52 -3.91
CA GLN A 157 -22.72 9.09 -3.10
C GLN A 157 -23.29 8.12 -2.04
N ARG A 158 -22.86 6.85 -2.06
CA ARG A 158 -23.31 5.79 -1.14
C ARG A 158 -22.11 5.03 -0.58
N ARG A 159 -22.27 4.39 0.59
CA ARG A 159 -21.22 3.55 1.17
C ARG A 159 -20.88 2.39 0.23
N PRO A 160 -19.62 1.92 0.20
CA PRO A 160 -19.23 0.82 -0.66
C PRO A 160 -19.90 -0.49 -0.23
N ASP A 161 -20.16 -1.36 -1.20
CA ASP A 161 -20.87 -2.62 -1.01
C ASP A 161 -20.09 -3.60 -0.11
N ARG A 162 -20.81 -4.31 0.76
CA ARG A 162 -20.25 -5.36 1.63
C ARG A 162 -19.56 -6.43 0.79
N THR A 163 -18.32 -6.75 1.15
CA THR A 163 -17.52 -7.79 0.48
C THR A 163 -18.08 -9.17 0.80
N GLY A 164 -18.81 -9.77 -0.15
CA GLY A 164 -19.53 -11.03 0.06
C GLY A 164 -18.61 -12.28 0.11
N PRO A 165 -18.99 -13.33 0.86
CA PRO A 165 -18.30 -14.61 0.79
C PRO A 165 -18.46 -15.22 -0.61
N GLY A 166 -17.35 -15.62 -1.24
CA GLY A 166 -17.34 -16.11 -2.63
C GLY A 166 -17.35 -15.02 -3.70
N ALA A 167 -17.76 -13.79 -3.39
CA ALA A 167 -17.51 -12.63 -4.24
C ALA A 167 -16.01 -12.28 -4.19
N GLY A 168 -15.25 -12.88 -5.10
CA GLY A 168 -13.78 -12.89 -5.08
C GLY A 168 -13.17 -11.52 -4.82
N TRP A 169 -12.35 -11.45 -3.77
CA TRP A 169 -11.69 -10.25 -3.25
C TRP A 169 -11.32 -9.22 -4.32
N VAL A 170 -11.64 -7.93 -4.07
CA VAL A 170 -11.22 -6.83 -4.95
C VAL A 170 -9.70 -6.67 -4.89
N HIS A 171 -9.04 -7.31 -5.84
CA HIS A 171 -7.60 -7.16 -6.06
C HIS A 171 -7.31 -5.86 -6.79
N GLY A 172 -6.34 -5.08 -6.29
CA GLY A 172 -5.76 -3.98 -7.04
C GLY A 172 -5.00 -4.50 -8.27
N ARG A 173 -5.70 -4.69 -9.39
CA ARG A 173 -5.11 -5.24 -10.62
C ARG A 173 -4.20 -4.20 -11.26
N LEU A 174 -2.90 -4.31 -11.01
CA LEU A 174 -1.85 -3.64 -11.78
C LEU A 174 -2.09 -3.92 -13.27
N ARG A 175 -2.53 -2.90 -14.03
CA ARG A 175 -2.46 -2.95 -15.49
C ARG A 175 -0.98 -2.82 -15.83
N CYS A 176 -0.34 -3.95 -16.09
CA CYS A 176 1.03 -4.00 -16.59
C CYS A 176 1.04 -3.52 -18.04
N VAL A 177 1.03 -2.20 -18.23
CA VAL A 177 1.36 -1.60 -19.52
C VAL A 177 2.87 -1.84 -19.70
N GLU A 178 3.24 -2.60 -20.73
CA GLU A 178 4.62 -3.07 -20.92
C GLU A 178 5.53 -1.94 -21.43
N PHE A 179 5.87 -1.00 -20.54
CA PHE A 179 6.78 0.08 -20.86
C PHE A 179 8.23 -0.43 -20.95
N ARG A 180 8.60 -0.84 -22.16
CA ARG A 180 9.99 -0.87 -22.64
C ARG A 180 10.58 0.55 -22.53
N TRP A 181 11.36 0.79 -21.48
CA TRP A 181 12.21 1.97 -21.40
C TRP A 181 13.53 1.71 -22.16
N ARG A 182 13.97 2.71 -22.91
CA ARG A 182 15.35 2.83 -23.42
C ARG A 182 16.24 3.43 -22.34
#